data_AF-A0A0E3LCJ6-F1
#
_entry.id   AF-A0A0E3LCJ6-F1
#
_cell.length_a   1.000
_cell.length_b   1.000
_cell.length_c   1.000
_cell.angle_alpha   90.00
_cell.angle_beta   90.00
_cell.angle_gamma   90.00
#
_symmetry.space_group_name_H-M   'P 1'
#
loop_
_entity.id
_entity.type
_entity.pdbx_description
1 polymer ?
#
loop_
_entity_poly.entity_id
_entity_poly.type
_entity_poly.pdbx_seq_one_letter_code
_entity_poly.pdbx_strand_id
1 'polypeptide(L)'
;MNDETLSTAPKPFVFVLMPFKEDFDDIYELGIKEAAKEVGAYAERLDEQIFTEGILERIFNQISKADVIVADMTGRNPNVFYEVGYAHALGKIVLLLTQKADDIPFDLKHKQHIIYGNSGSKIQNLRNELNTRLNWAINESKRERLKDNSKRILVSIPEKRGTNYEFIEIPEDRLSKPIPVINQEFGLNFQLHNDSLDEIPAITHVYLFTDDPSLESSLPYGHTCELVYNSNKDDKFPIKYRIPNTIPSIPAGAVETFFVAFDKATENKIQNYKLRIHISNNYYDFSFQTKWKAPCKERIG
;
A
#
# COMPACT_ATOMS: atom_id res chain seq x y z
N MET A 1 5.05 -36.34 2.15
CA MET A 1 5.40 -35.21 3.04
C MET A 1 5.08 -33.97 2.25
N ASN A 2 4.01 -33.25 2.65
CA ASN A 2 3.49 -32.12 1.88
C ASN A 2 4.37 -30.89 2.07
N ASP A 3 4.62 -30.19 0.97
CA ASP A 3 5.44 -28.98 0.79
C ASP A 3 4.87 -27.72 1.50
N GLU A 4 3.84 -27.88 2.33
CA GLU A 4 3.10 -26.77 2.96
C GLU A 4 3.85 -26.09 4.12
N THR A 5 4.96 -26.66 4.61
CA THR A 5 5.66 -26.19 5.82
C THR A 5 6.87 -25.28 5.57
N LEU A 6 7.17 -24.90 4.31
CA LEU A 6 8.40 -24.17 3.97
C LEU A 6 8.20 -22.73 3.44
N SER A 7 6.97 -22.27 3.21
CA SER A 7 6.72 -20.91 2.72
C SER A 7 6.36 -19.93 3.85
N THR A 8 7.19 -18.90 4.04
CA THR A 8 6.94 -17.77 4.96
C THR A 8 6.16 -16.64 4.29
N ALA A 9 5.79 -16.79 3.01
CA ALA A 9 5.01 -15.79 2.30
C ALA A 9 3.56 -15.79 2.81
N PRO A 10 2.95 -14.61 3.02
CA PRO A 10 1.55 -14.53 3.44
C PRO A 10 0.65 -15.22 2.38
N LYS A 11 -0.23 -16.10 2.85
CA LYS A 11 -1.21 -16.77 1.98
C LYS A 11 -2.17 -15.73 1.40
N PRO A 12 -2.56 -15.84 0.11
CA PRO A 12 -3.57 -14.97 -0.46
C PRO A 12 -4.88 -15.04 0.34
N PHE A 13 -5.46 -13.88 0.61
CA PHE A 13 -6.70 -13.76 1.35
C PHE A 13 -7.89 -13.61 0.40
N VAL A 14 -8.83 -14.56 0.46
CA VAL A 14 -10.11 -14.53 -0.24
C VAL A 14 -11.21 -14.17 0.75
N PHE A 15 -11.89 -13.06 0.53
CA PHE A 15 -13.01 -12.67 1.38
C PHE A 15 -14.35 -13.01 0.72
N VAL A 16 -15.22 -13.68 1.47
CA VAL A 16 -16.48 -14.24 0.96
C VAL A 16 -17.66 -13.39 1.41
N LEU A 17 -18.35 -12.81 0.42
CA LEU A 17 -19.58 -12.04 0.59
C LEU A 17 -20.76 -12.94 0.22
N MET A 18 -21.56 -13.35 1.19
CA MET A 18 -22.66 -14.27 0.92
C MET A 18 -23.78 -14.16 1.96
N PRO A 19 -25.01 -14.54 1.61
CA PRO A 19 -26.10 -14.63 2.58
C PRO A 19 -25.78 -15.61 3.72
N PHE A 20 -26.02 -15.21 4.96
CA PHE A 20 -25.92 -16.08 6.15
C PHE A 20 -27.18 -16.94 6.30
N LYS A 21 -27.28 -18.00 5.49
CA LYS A 21 -28.35 -19.01 5.60
C LYS A 21 -27.73 -20.41 5.49
N GLU A 22 -28.28 -21.36 6.24
CA GLU A 22 -27.78 -22.75 6.30
C GLU A 22 -27.64 -23.39 4.91
N ASP A 23 -28.55 -23.07 3.98
CA ASP A 23 -28.52 -23.54 2.58
C ASP A 23 -27.22 -23.20 1.83
N PHE A 24 -26.42 -22.26 2.34
CA PHE A 24 -25.16 -21.84 1.75
C PHE A 24 -23.92 -22.39 2.48
N ASP A 25 -24.08 -23.08 3.60
CA ASP A 25 -22.93 -23.56 4.39
C ASP A 25 -22.14 -24.63 3.63
N ASP A 26 -22.81 -25.57 2.98
CA ASP A 26 -22.15 -26.57 2.12
C ASP A 26 -21.44 -25.91 0.92
N ILE A 27 -22.03 -24.85 0.36
CA ILE A 27 -21.44 -24.09 -0.74
C ILE A 27 -20.17 -23.38 -0.28
N TYR A 28 -20.19 -22.80 0.93
CA TYR A 28 -19.04 -22.16 1.53
C TYR A 28 -17.94 -23.16 1.88
N GLU A 29 -18.24 -24.14 2.72
CA GLU A 29 -17.25 -25.06 3.29
C GLU A 29 -16.68 -26.01 2.23
N LEU A 30 -17.55 -26.69 1.45
CA LEU A 30 -17.12 -27.72 0.51
C LEU A 30 -16.78 -27.17 -0.89
N GLY A 31 -17.33 -26.00 -1.22
CA GLY A 31 -17.12 -25.34 -2.50
C GLY A 31 -16.03 -24.27 -2.43
N ILE A 32 -16.33 -23.15 -1.79
CA ILE A 32 -15.49 -21.93 -1.83
C ILE A 32 -14.19 -22.12 -1.04
N LYS A 33 -14.27 -22.56 0.21
CA LYS A 33 -13.14 -22.71 1.12
C LYS A 33 -12.15 -23.76 0.63
N GLU A 34 -12.68 -24.88 0.17
CA GLU A 34 -11.88 -25.94 -0.44
C GLU A 34 -11.24 -25.51 -1.77
N ALA A 35 -11.95 -24.78 -2.64
CA ALA A 35 -11.34 -24.23 -3.86
C ALA A 35 -10.22 -23.23 -3.54
N ALA A 36 -10.39 -22.38 -2.53
CA ALA A 36 -9.34 -21.45 -2.08
C ALA A 36 -8.12 -22.21 -1.53
N LYS A 37 -8.35 -23.25 -0.73
CA LYS A 37 -7.29 -24.10 -0.17
C LYS A 37 -6.46 -24.79 -1.25
N GLU A 38 -7.11 -25.33 -2.28
CA GLU A 38 -6.43 -25.99 -3.41
C GLU A 38 -5.50 -25.05 -4.19
N VAL A 39 -5.77 -23.75 -4.22
CA VAL A 39 -4.92 -22.74 -4.86
C VAL A 39 -3.92 -22.09 -3.89
N GLY A 40 -3.79 -22.63 -2.68
CA GLY A 40 -2.88 -22.13 -1.64
C GLY A 40 -3.33 -20.82 -0.98
N ALA A 41 -4.59 -20.44 -1.15
CA ALA A 41 -5.22 -19.31 -0.47
C ALA A 41 -5.97 -19.75 0.79
N TYR A 42 -6.40 -18.80 1.60
CA TYR A 42 -7.39 -19.03 2.65
C TYR A 42 -8.62 -18.16 2.38
N ALA A 43 -9.80 -18.70 2.67
CA ALA A 43 -11.06 -18.00 2.55
C ALA A 43 -11.66 -17.76 3.93
N GLU A 44 -12.21 -16.57 4.16
CA GLU A 44 -12.99 -16.26 5.37
C GLU A 44 -14.34 -15.66 5.00
N ARG A 45 -15.35 -16.07 5.77
CA ARG A 45 -16.69 -15.46 5.84
C ARG A 45 -16.81 -14.70 7.16
N LEU A 46 -17.60 -13.63 7.17
CA LEU A 46 -17.70 -12.69 8.30
C LEU A 46 -18.12 -13.30 9.64
N ASP A 47 -18.89 -14.37 9.62
CA ASP A 47 -19.45 -15.03 10.80
C ASP A 47 -18.46 -15.94 11.53
N GLU A 48 -17.30 -16.23 10.95
CA GLU A 48 -16.24 -17.06 11.59
C GLU A 48 -15.43 -16.31 12.67
N GLN A 49 -15.71 -15.03 12.96
CA GLN A 49 -14.94 -14.20 13.90
C GLN A 49 -15.80 -13.60 15.04
N ILE A 50 -15.44 -13.91 16.30
CA ILE A 50 -16.15 -13.49 17.54
C ILE A 50 -16.23 -11.94 17.67
N PHE A 51 -17.36 -11.45 18.20
CA PHE A 51 -17.88 -10.07 18.04
C PHE A 51 -17.58 -9.10 19.20
N THR A 52 -17.24 -7.84 18.89
CA THR A 52 -17.29 -6.68 19.82
C THR A 52 -17.33 -5.28 19.14
N GLU A 53 -17.02 -5.16 17.84
CA GLU A 53 -17.00 -3.89 17.07
C GLU A 53 -18.15 -3.74 16.05
N GLY A 54 -18.31 -2.54 15.47
CA GLY A 54 -19.32 -2.24 14.44
C GLY A 54 -19.14 -3.07 13.16
N ILE A 55 -20.13 -3.90 12.85
CA ILE A 55 -20.07 -4.92 11.77
C ILE A 55 -19.67 -4.32 10.41
N LEU A 56 -20.17 -3.14 10.04
CA LEU A 56 -19.91 -2.51 8.74
C LEU A 56 -18.45 -2.08 8.53
N GLU A 57 -17.82 -1.44 9.53
CA GLU A 57 -16.43 -0.99 9.43
C GLU A 57 -15.48 -2.17 9.26
N ARG A 58 -15.77 -3.28 9.94
CA ARG A 58 -15.01 -4.53 9.80
C ARG A 58 -15.17 -5.13 8.41
N ILE A 59 -16.38 -5.16 7.86
CA ILE A 59 -16.63 -5.63 6.48
C ILE A 59 -15.79 -4.81 5.50
N PHE A 60 -15.83 -3.48 5.59
CA PHE A 60 -15.02 -2.62 4.72
C PHE A 60 -13.53 -2.85 4.90
N ASN A 61 -13.06 -3.03 6.13
CA ASN A 61 -11.68 -3.36 6.42
C ASN A 61 -11.29 -4.70 5.78
N GLN A 62 -12.11 -5.75 5.91
CA GLN A 62 -11.85 -7.05 5.31
C GLN A 62 -11.85 -7.00 3.77
N ILE A 63 -12.83 -6.31 3.17
CA ILE A 63 -12.84 -6.06 1.71
C ILE A 63 -11.56 -5.35 1.28
N SER A 64 -11.11 -4.34 2.05
CA SER A 64 -9.89 -3.59 1.72
C SER A 64 -8.62 -4.46 1.81
N LYS A 65 -8.57 -5.43 2.73
CA LYS A 65 -7.44 -6.34 2.95
C LYS A 65 -7.42 -7.52 1.99
N ALA A 66 -8.58 -7.97 1.53
CA ALA A 66 -8.72 -9.11 0.63
C ALA A 66 -7.91 -8.91 -0.67
N ASP A 67 -7.25 -9.97 -1.10
CA ASP A 67 -6.59 -10.02 -2.40
C ASP A 67 -7.63 -10.27 -3.50
N VAL A 68 -8.66 -11.07 -3.22
CA VAL A 68 -9.77 -11.38 -4.12
C VAL A 68 -11.07 -11.45 -3.31
N ILE A 69 -12.16 -11.00 -3.92
CA ILE A 69 -13.51 -11.14 -3.36
C ILE A 69 -14.25 -12.25 -4.10
N VAL A 70 -14.93 -13.12 -3.36
CA VAL A 70 -15.93 -14.05 -3.89
C VAL A 70 -17.28 -13.60 -3.39
N ALA A 71 -18.24 -13.36 -4.27
CA ALA A 71 -19.55 -12.84 -3.89
C ALA A 71 -20.69 -13.71 -4.44
N ASP A 72 -21.56 -14.20 -3.57
CA ASP A 72 -22.74 -14.97 -3.94
C ASP A 72 -23.98 -14.09 -4.04
N MET A 73 -24.45 -13.90 -5.27
CA MET A 73 -25.55 -13.01 -5.59
C MET A 73 -26.93 -13.71 -5.55
N THR A 74 -26.97 -14.98 -5.19
CA THR A 74 -28.19 -15.79 -5.18
C THR A 74 -29.28 -15.16 -4.31
N GLY A 75 -30.51 -15.11 -4.84
CA GLY A 75 -31.64 -14.54 -4.13
C GLY A 75 -31.58 -13.03 -3.94
N ARG A 76 -30.66 -12.34 -4.63
CA ARG A 76 -30.58 -10.87 -4.72
C ARG A 76 -30.46 -10.17 -3.34
N ASN A 77 -29.56 -10.65 -2.49
CA ASN A 77 -29.36 -10.05 -1.17
C ASN A 77 -28.82 -8.61 -1.27
N PRO A 78 -29.55 -7.59 -0.75
CA PRO A 78 -29.15 -6.18 -0.86
C PRO A 78 -27.82 -5.85 -0.15
N ASN A 79 -27.48 -6.56 0.92
CA ASN A 79 -26.23 -6.35 1.64
C ASN A 79 -25.04 -6.80 0.79
N VAL A 80 -25.15 -7.98 0.16
CA VAL A 80 -24.10 -8.49 -0.74
C VAL A 80 -23.92 -7.54 -1.94
N PHE A 81 -25.01 -7.01 -2.50
CA PHE A 81 -24.90 -5.98 -3.56
C PHE A 81 -24.14 -4.73 -3.12
N TYR A 82 -24.45 -4.24 -1.93
CA TYR A 82 -23.80 -3.07 -1.37
C TYR A 82 -22.29 -3.31 -1.17
N GLU A 83 -21.92 -4.46 -0.61
CA GLU A 83 -20.53 -4.87 -0.38
C GLU A 83 -19.76 -5.08 -1.69
N VAL A 84 -20.40 -5.68 -2.71
CA VAL A 84 -19.82 -5.82 -4.06
C VAL A 84 -19.60 -4.45 -4.71
N GLY A 85 -20.55 -3.53 -4.55
CA GLY A 85 -20.40 -2.15 -5.03
C GLY A 85 -19.20 -1.47 -4.39
N TYR A 86 -19.03 -1.60 -3.08
CA TYR A 86 -17.87 -1.08 -2.35
C TYR A 86 -16.55 -1.73 -2.80
N ALA A 87 -16.53 -3.06 -2.98
CA ALA A 87 -15.37 -3.79 -3.49
C ALA A 87 -14.95 -3.30 -4.89
N HIS A 88 -15.91 -3.09 -5.80
CA HIS A 88 -15.64 -2.53 -7.12
C HIS A 88 -15.10 -1.10 -7.04
N ALA A 89 -15.61 -0.26 -6.13
CA ALA A 89 -15.11 1.10 -5.93
C ALA A 89 -13.64 1.12 -5.48
N LEU A 90 -13.20 0.09 -4.74
CA LEU A 90 -11.80 -0.11 -4.34
C LEU A 90 -10.94 -0.81 -5.42
N GLY A 91 -11.49 -1.08 -6.60
CA GLY A 91 -10.78 -1.76 -7.68
C GLY A 91 -10.47 -3.23 -7.40
N LYS A 92 -11.18 -3.87 -6.46
CA LYS A 92 -10.99 -5.29 -6.14
C LYS A 92 -11.48 -6.16 -7.28
N ILE A 93 -10.80 -7.29 -7.49
CA ILE A 93 -11.28 -8.35 -8.38
C ILE A 93 -12.37 -9.13 -7.65
N VAL A 94 -13.58 -9.09 -8.20
CA VAL A 94 -14.76 -9.76 -7.63
C VAL A 94 -15.17 -10.92 -8.53
N LEU A 95 -15.18 -12.13 -7.98
CA LEU A 95 -15.69 -13.34 -8.62
C LEU A 95 -17.14 -13.54 -8.19
N LEU A 96 -18.07 -13.42 -9.14
CA LEU A 96 -19.50 -13.53 -8.89
C LEU A 96 -19.96 -14.98 -8.99
N LEU A 97 -20.73 -15.43 -8.00
CA LEU A 97 -21.42 -16.72 -7.95
C LEU A 97 -22.93 -16.48 -7.96
N THR A 98 -23.68 -17.41 -8.53
CA THR A 98 -25.14 -17.42 -8.44
C THR A 98 -25.73 -18.79 -8.72
N GLN A 99 -26.89 -19.10 -8.14
CA GLN A 99 -27.70 -20.25 -8.56
C GLN A 99 -28.52 -19.99 -9.82
N LYS A 100 -28.85 -18.72 -10.11
CA LYS A 100 -29.70 -18.32 -11.24
C LYS A 100 -29.14 -17.08 -11.91
N ALA A 101 -28.89 -17.14 -13.21
CA ALA A 101 -28.37 -15.99 -13.98
C ALA A 101 -29.21 -14.71 -13.82
N ASP A 102 -30.51 -14.83 -13.53
CA ASP A 102 -31.40 -13.70 -13.30
C ASP A 102 -31.20 -12.99 -11.96
N ASP A 103 -30.48 -13.59 -11.02
CA ASP A 103 -30.13 -12.92 -9.77
C ASP A 103 -29.02 -11.88 -9.98
N ILE A 104 -28.27 -11.96 -11.10
CA ILE A 104 -27.27 -10.97 -11.47
C ILE A 104 -27.97 -9.73 -12.10
N PRO A 105 -27.73 -8.50 -11.58
CA PRO A 105 -28.24 -7.27 -12.16
C PRO A 105 -27.77 -7.08 -13.59
N PHE A 106 -28.56 -6.40 -14.41
CA PHE A 106 -28.28 -6.18 -15.82
C PHE A 106 -26.86 -5.61 -16.06
N ASP A 107 -26.45 -4.61 -15.28
CA ASP A 107 -25.13 -3.99 -15.37
C ASP A 107 -23.97 -4.92 -14.96
N LEU A 108 -24.25 -6.04 -14.29
CA LEU A 108 -23.25 -7.05 -13.94
C LEU A 108 -23.36 -8.30 -14.80
N LYS A 109 -24.43 -8.47 -15.61
CA LYS A 109 -24.61 -9.68 -16.44
C LYS A 109 -23.49 -9.89 -17.47
N HIS A 110 -22.86 -8.80 -17.93
CA HIS A 110 -21.71 -8.86 -18.84
C HIS A 110 -20.40 -9.24 -18.13
N LYS A 111 -20.37 -9.19 -16.79
CA LYS A 111 -19.24 -9.69 -16.00
C LYS A 111 -19.34 -11.20 -15.90
N GLN A 112 -18.19 -11.86 -15.93
CA GLN A 112 -18.14 -13.32 -15.79
C GLN A 112 -18.64 -13.71 -14.39
N HIS A 113 -19.58 -14.65 -14.35
CA HIS A 113 -20.12 -15.23 -13.13
C HIS A 113 -20.15 -16.75 -13.26
N ILE A 114 -20.14 -17.46 -12.15
CA ILE A 114 -20.29 -18.91 -12.09
C ILE A 114 -21.75 -19.20 -11.74
N ILE A 115 -22.42 -20.02 -12.56
CA ILE A 115 -23.77 -20.49 -12.28
C ILE A 115 -23.67 -21.91 -11.71
N TYR A 116 -24.09 -22.10 -10.46
CA TYR A 116 -24.04 -23.40 -9.78
C TYR A 116 -25.45 -23.93 -9.46
N GLY A 117 -25.57 -25.22 -9.14
CA GLY A 117 -26.84 -25.83 -8.70
C GLY A 117 -27.70 -26.54 -9.77
N ASN A 118 -27.37 -26.44 -11.06
CA ASN A 118 -28.17 -27.01 -12.18
C ASN A 118 -27.91 -28.50 -12.52
N SER A 119 -27.07 -29.24 -11.78
CA SER A 119 -26.74 -30.65 -12.09
C SER A 119 -26.35 -31.46 -10.84
N GLY A 120 -26.38 -32.80 -10.90
CA GLY A 120 -26.13 -33.72 -9.78
C GLY A 120 -24.74 -33.66 -9.11
N SER A 121 -23.78 -32.93 -9.69
CA SER A 121 -22.45 -32.66 -9.13
C SER A 121 -22.28 -31.17 -8.79
N LYS A 122 -23.22 -30.62 -7.98
CA LYS A 122 -23.40 -29.18 -7.74
C LYS A 122 -22.14 -28.47 -7.23
N ILE A 123 -21.48 -29.06 -6.23
CA ILE A 123 -20.37 -28.44 -5.51
C ILE A 123 -19.04 -28.70 -6.21
N GLN A 124 -18.83 -29.89 -6.78
CA GLN A 124 -17.57 -30.22 -7.46
C GLN A 124 -17.36 -29.34 -8.70
N ASN A 125 -18.43 -29.10 -9.48
CA ASN A 125 -18.34 -28.22 -10.65
C ASN A 125 -18.03 -26.78 -10.24
N LEU A 126 -18.71 -26.27 -9.20
CA LEU A 126 -18.42 -24.97 -8.61
C LEU A 126 -16.95 -24.89 -8.17
N ARG A 127 -16.46 -25.88 -7.40
CA ARG A 127 -15.09 -25.95 -6.90
C ARG A 127 -14.07 -25.91 -8.03
N ASN A 128 -14.24 -26.75 -9.06
CA ASN A 128 -13.32 -26.83 -10.20
C ASN A 128 -13.26 -25.50 -10.98
N GLU A 129 -14.42 -24.90 -11.25
CA GLU A 129 -14.49 -23.63 -11.99
C GLU A 129 -13.94 -22.48 -11.15
N LEU A 130 -14.30 -22.42 -9.87
CA LEU A 130 -13.85 -21.40 -8.95
C LEU A 130 -12.33 -21.49 -8.70
N ASN A 131 -11.76 -22.69 -8.61
CA ASN A 131 -10.30 -22.90 -8.50
C ASN A 131 -9.57 -22.22 -9.68
N THR A 132 -10.02 -22.47 -10.91
CA THR A 132 -9.44 -21.86 -12.12
C THR A 132 -9.50 -20.33 -12.05
N ARG A 133 -10.66 -19.78 -11.67
CA ARG A 133 -10.86 -18.33 -11.58
C ARG A 133 -10.10 -17.68 -10.42
N LEU A 134 -9.99 -18.37 -9.27
CA LEU A 134 -9.23 -17.91 -8.12
C LEU A 134 -7.74 -17.85 -8.44
N ASN A 135 -7.18 -18.88 -9.09
CA ASN A 135 -5.79 -18.87 -9.54
C ASN A 135 -5.49 -17.64 -10.42
N TRP A 136 -6.36 -17.38 -11.41
CA TRP A 136 -6.23 -16.19 -12.25
C TRP A 136 -6.36 -14.91 -11.43
N ALA A 137 -7.41 -14.77 -10.61
CA ALA A 137 -7.70 -13.56 -9.86
C ALA A 137 -6.60 -13.22 -8.83
N ILE A 138 -6.04 -14.23 -8.16
CA ILE A 138 -4.92 -14.05 -7.21
C ILE A 138 -3.68 -13.56 -7.96
N ASN A 139 -3.35 -14.17 -9.10
CA ASN A 139 -2.20 -13.76 -9.89
C ASN A 139 -2.38 -12.36 -10.48
N GLU A 140 -3.59 -12.04 -10.94
CA GLU A 140 -3.95 -10.71 -11.43
C GLU A 140 -3.90 -9.66 -10.30
N SER A 141 -4.46 -9.96 -9.13
CA SER A 141 -4.39 -9.10 -7.94
C SER A 141 -2.94 -8.84 -7.51
N LYS A 142 -2.10 -9.88 -7.52
CA LYS A 142 -0.66 -9.75 -7.29
C LYS A 142 -0.01 -8.87 -8.36
N ARG A 143 -0.35 -9.05 -9.64
CA ARG A 143 0.17 -8.23 -10.75
C ARG A 143 -0.24 -6.77 -10.60
N GLU A 144 -1.50 -6.48 -10.29
CA GLU A 144 -1.98 -5.12 -10.07
C GLU A 144 -1.34 -4.50 -8.81
N ARG A 145 -1.19 -5.26 -7.73
CA ARG A 145 -0.41 -4.84 -6.55
C ARG A 145 1.07 -4.61 -6.90
N LEU A 146 1.64 -5.42 -7.78
CA LEU A 146 3.01 -5.25 -8.28
C LEU A 146 3.14 -4.08 -9.25
N LYS A 147 2.10 -3.74 -10.01
CA LYS A 147 2.04 -2.51 -10.82
C LYS A 147 1.88 -1.26 -9.95
N ASP A 148 1.14 -1.38 -8.85
CA ASP A 148 1.02 -0.30 -7.87
C ASP A 148 2.33 -0.16 -7.06
N ASN A 149 2.93 -1.28 -6.66
CA ASN A 149 4.27 -1.33 -6.05
C ASN A 149 5.41 -1.07 -7.05
N SER A 150 5.18 -1.17 -8.36
CA SER A 150 6.12 -0.71 -9.37
C SER A 150 6.01 0.80 -9.53
N LYS A 151 5.26 1.54 -8.71
CA LYS A 151 5.42 3.00 -8.57
C LYS A 151 6.44 3.37 -7.51
N ARG A 152 7.44 2.51 -7.24
CA ARG A 152 8.42 2.77 -6.18
C ARG A 152 9.45 3.78 -6.65
N ILE A 153 9.19 5.03 -6.29
CA ILE A 153 10.29 5.89 -5.88
C ILE A 153 10.92 5.26 -4.66
N LEU A 154 12.21 4.91 -4.75
CA LEU A 154 13.01 4.73 -3.56
C LEU A 154 13.67 6.05 -3.21
N VAL A 155 13.66 6.38 -1.92
CA VAL A 155 14.38 7.53 -1.40
C VAL A 155 15.56 7.02 -0.60
N SER A 156 16.75 7.54 -0.86
CA SER A 156 17.92 7.28 -0.01
C SER A 156 18.66 8.56 0.35
N ILE A 157 19.38 8.51 1.48
CA ILE A 157 20.26 9.60 1.93
C ILE A 157 21.64 9.01 2.22
N PRO A 158 22.75 9.64 1.77
CA PRO A 158 24.09 9.19 2.10
C PRO A 158 24.40 9.46 3.58
N GLU A 159 24.97 8.46 4.25
CA GLU A 159 25.52 8.53 5.59
C GLU A 159 27.04 8.28 5.53
N LYS A 160 27.82 9.14 6.17
CA LYS A 160 29.27 8.96 6.25
C LYS A 160 29.62 7.90 7.31
N ARG A 161 30.26 6.82 6.87
CA ARG A 161 30.77 5.72 7.72
C ARG A 161 32.26 5.53 7.47
N GLY A 162 33.07 6.02 8.42
CA GLY A 162 34.52 6.06 8.26
C GLY A 162 34.94 7.00 7.12
N THR A 163 35.64 6.45 6.12
CA THR A 163 36.06 7.17 4.91
C THR A 163 35.06 7.10 3.76
N ASN A 164 34.01 6.28 3.88
CA ASN A 164 33.06 6.00 2.80
C ASN A 164 31.67 6.57 3.10
N TYR A 165 30.85 6.70 2.06
CA TYR A 165 29.42 6.98 2.17
C TYR A 165 28.62 5.71 1.87
N GLU A 166 27.67 5.39 2.74
CA GLU A 166 26.65 4.36 2.50
C GLU A 166 25.31 5.04 2.27
N PHE A 167 24.55 4.61 1.26
CA PHE A 167 23.21 5.12 1.01
C PHE A 167 22.20 4.35 1.87
N ILE A 168 21.52 5.08 2.75
CA ILE A 168 20.48 4.52 3.61
C ILE A 168 19.13 4.71 2.94
N GLU A 169 18.45 3.61 2.60
CA GLU A 169 17.07 3.63 2.10
C GLU A 169 16.12 4.14 3.20
N ILE A 170 15.26 5.08 2.83
CA ILE A 170 14.13 5.51 3.64
C ILE A 170 12.89 4.79 3.12
N PRO A 171 12.29 3.90 3.90
CA PRO A 171 11.12 3.16 3.46
C PRO A 171 9.91 4.10 3.32
N GLU A 172 9.05 3.82 2.35
CA GLU A 172 7.73 4.44 2.30
C GLU A 172 6.92 4.03 3.55
N ASP A 173 6.24 4.98 4.18
CA ASP A 173 5.52 4.80 5.45
C ASP A 173 4.47 3.68 5.39
N ARG A 174 3.92 3.39 4.21
CA ARG A 174 2.94 2.31 4.00
C ARG A 174 3.53 0.90 4.16
N LEU A 175 4.85 0.76 4.07
CA LEU A 175 5.52 -0.55 4.07
C LEU A 175 5.76 -1.13 5.48
N SER A 176 5.32 -0.46 6.55
CA SER A 176 5.48 -0.91 7.94
C SER A 176 6.92 -1.33 8.30
N LYS A 177 7.93 -0.68 7.71
CA LYS A 177 9.36 -0.91 7.98
C LYS A 177 9.84 0.01 9.13
N PRO A 178 10.93 -0.35 9.85
CA PRO A 178 11.51 0.52 10.87
C PRO A 178 11.95 1.87 10.31
N ILE A 179 11.70 2.95 11.05
CA ILE A 179 12.15 4.30 10.71
C ILE A 179 13.68 4.38 10.89
N PRO A 180 14.46 4.70 9.84
CA PRO A 180 15.91 4.75 9.94
C PRO A 180 16.38 5.99 10.72
N VAL A 181 17.46 5.83 11.48
CA VAL A 181 18.19 6.94 12.13
C VAL A 181 19.49 7.17 11.37
N ILE A 182 19.66 8.37 10.83
CA ILE A 182 20.75 8.70 9.89
C ILE A 182 21.65 9.77 10.50
N ASN A 183 22.97 9.53 10.56
CA ASN A 183 23.92 10.54 11.02
C ASN A 183 24.24 11.54 9.90
N GLN A 184 24.08 12.84 10.17
CA GLN A 184 24.25 13.90 9.17
C GLN A 184 25.15 15.04 9.67
N GLU A 185 25.79 15.75 8.73
CA GLU A 185 26.77 16.83 9.04
C GLU A 185 26.33 18.21 8.50
N PHE A 186 25.94 18.33 7.22
CA PHE A 186 25.75 19.64 6.57
C PHE A 186 24.41 19.82 5.83
N GLY A 187 23.56 18.79 5.78
CA GLY A 187 22.24 18.85 5.17
C GLY A 187 21.72 17.47 4.78
N LEU A 188 20.60 17.44 4.06
CA LEU A 188 19.97 16.21 3.57
C LEU A 188 20.10 16.15 2.06
N ASN A 189 20.91 15.21 1.57
CA ASN A 189 21.04 14.92 0.15
C ASN A 189 20.15 13.71 -0.19
N PHE A 190 18.99 13.98 -0.76
CA PHE A 190 18.04 12.94 -1.16
C PHE A 190 18.38 12.44 -2.55
N GLN A 191 18.41 11.13 -2.72
CA GLN A 191 18.38 10.47 -4.01
C GLN A 191 17.02 9.83 -4.22
N LEU A 192 16.38 10.12 -5.35
CA LEU A 192 15.14 9.51 -5.80
C LEU A 192 15.48 8.55 -6.92
N HIS A 193 15.29 7.27 -6.65
CA HIS A 193 15.53 6.20 -7.61
C HIS A 193 14.20 5.82 -8.23
N ASN A 194 14.16 5.78 -9.56
CA ASN A 194 13.05 5.20 -10.28
C ASN A 194 13.33 3.72 -10.54
N ASP A 195 12.93 2.86 -9.60
CA ASP A 195 13.06 1.41 -9.75
C ASP A 195 11.85 0.80 -10.48
N SER A 196 11.00 1.64 -11.08
CA SER A 196 9.88 1.20 -11.90
C SER A 196 10.27 0.86 -13.32
N LEU A 197 9.34 0.21 -14.03
CA LEU A 197 9.43 -0.02 -15.48
C LEU A 197 8.98 1.19 -16.31
N ASP A 198 8.34 2.17 -15.67
CA ASP A 198 7.71 3.33 -16.32
C ASP A 198 8.48 4.62 -16.02
N GLU A 199 8.29 5.67 -16.81
CA GLU A 199 8.83 6.98 -16.50
C GLU A 199 8.04 7.63 -15.35
N ILE A 200 8.74 8.22 -14.39
CA ILE A 200 8.13 9.06 -13.37
C ILE A 200 8.02 10.47 -13.93
N PRO A 201 6.82 11.09 -13.96
CA PRO A 201 6.66 12.45 -14.48
C PRO A 201 7.35 13.46 -13.57
N ALA A 202 7.59 14.67 -14.12
CA ALA A 202 8.22 15.75 -13.36
C ALA A 202 7.48 16.03 -12.03
N ILE A 203 8.25 16.09 -10.95
CA ILE A 203 7.76 16.27 -9.58
C ILE A 203 7.87 17.75 -9.23
N THR A 204 6.73 18.41 -9.07
CA THR A 204 6.64 19.86 -8.82
C THR A 204 6.33 20.22 -7.36
N HIS A 205 5.97 19.22 -6.55
CA HIS A 205 5.52 19.41 -5.18
C HIS A 205 6.22 18.41 -4.25
N VAL A 206 7.27 18.89 -3.60
CA VAL A 206 8.01 18.16 -2.56
C VAL A 206 7.92 18.95 -1.27
N TYR A 207 7.61 18.25 -0.17
CA TYR A 207 7.50 18.86 1.15
C TYR A 207 8.36 18.11 2.16
N LEU A 208 9.00 18.86 3.04
CA LEU A 208 9.72 18.32 4.18
C LEU A 208 9.03 18.76 5.47
N PHE A 209 8.65 17.78 6.28
CA PHE A 209 8.01 17.99 7.57
C PHE A 209 9.02 17.73 8.70
N THR A 210 8.96 18.52 9.77
CA THR A 210 9.80 18.34 10.96
C THR A 210 9.06 18.77 12.23
N ASP A 211 9.54 18.29 13.38
CA ASP A 211 9.08 18.66 14.72
C ASP A 211 10.01 19.61 15.46
N ASP A 212 11.11 20.05 14.83
CA ASP A 212 12.08 20.96 15.43
C ASP A 212 11.92 22.41 14.91
N PRO A 213 11.36 23.33 15.73
CA PRO A 213 11.12 24.73 15.35
C PRO A 213 12.38 25.58 15.26
N SER A 214 13.54 25.04 15.64
CA SER A 214 14.81 25.77 15.62
C SER A 214 15.53 25.74 14.26
N LEU A 215 15.13 24.85 13.34
CA LEU A 215 15.73 24.77 12.02
C LEU A 215 15.13 25.80 11.08
N GLU A 216 15.92 26.81 10.73
CA GLU A 216 15.71 27.59 9.50
C GLU A 216 16.31 26.80 8.34
N SER A 217 15.48 26.44 7.34
CA SER A 217 15.92 25.68 6.16
C SER A 217 16.19 26.60 4.97
N SER A 218 17.26 26.31 4.23
CA SER A 218 17.67 27.04 3.03
C SER A 218 18.09 26.02 1.95
N LEU A 219 17.86 26.32 0.67
CA LEU A 219 18.52 25.57 -0.41
C LEU A 219 19.82 26.25 -0.79
N PRO A 220 20.82 25.49 -1.28
CA PRO A 220 21.99 26.12 -1.90
C PRO A 220 21.51 26.96 -3.09
N TYR A 221 22.03 28.19 -3.21
CA TYR A 221 21.71 29.17 -4.26
C TYR A 221 20.37 29.92 -4.12
N GLY A 222 20.15 30.63 -3.01
CA GLY A 222 19.20 31.76 -2.97
C GLY A 222 17.71 31.43 -3.06
N HIS A 223 17.34 30.15 -3.11
CA HIS A 223 15.95 29.68 -3.04
C HIS A 223 15.67 29.22 -1.60
N THR A 224 15.14 30.11 -0.75
CA THR A 224 14.71 29.70 0.59
C THR A 224 13.48 28.80 0.49
N CYS A 225 13.46 27.69 1.25
CA CYS A 225 12.24 26.89 1.40
C CYS A 225 11.10 27.78 1.91
N GLU A 226 9.92 27.67 1.33
CA GLU A 226 8.76 28.42 1.81
C GLU A 226 8.17 27.67 3.02
N LEU A 227 8.17 28.32 4.19
CA LEU A 227 7.47 27.81 5.37
C LEU A 227 5.97 27.85 5.10
N VAL A 228 5.34 26.69 5.04
CA VAL A 228 3.89 26.56 4.83
C VAL A 228 3.24 26.27 6.16
N TYR A 229 2.64 27.28 6.80
CA TYR A 229 1.98 27.11 8.09
C TYR A 229 0.66 26.33 7.94
N ASN A 230 0.44 25.31 8.78
CA ASN A 230 -0.88 24.67 8.94
C ASN A 230 -1.31 24.79 10.40
N SER A 231 -2.42 25.47 10.65
CA SER A 231 -2.92 25.81 11.99
C SER A 231 -3.74 24.69 12.67
N ASN A 232 -3.82 23.49 12.09
CA ASN A 232 -4.65 22.41 12.65
C ASN A 232 -3.89 21.56 13.67
N LYS A 233 -4.44 21.51 14.89
CA LYS A 233 -4.04 20.65 16.01
C LYS A 233 -4.32 19.18 15.71
N ASP A 234 -3.42 18.49 15.01
CA ASP A 234 -3.14 17.04 15.16
C ASP A 234 -2.20 16.55 14.04
N ASP A 235 -1.00 17.14 13.95
CA ASP A 235 0.06 16.57 13.13
C ASP A 235 1.31 16.40 14.00
N LYS A 236 1.87 15.18 13.99
CA LYS A 236 3.11 14.86 14.74
C LYS A 236 4.31 15.70 14.28
N PHE A 237 4.16 16.43 13.17
CA PHE A 237 5.16 17.30 12.56
C PHE A 237 4.58 18.72 12.37
N PRO A 238 4.73 19.62 13.34
CA PRO A 238 4.14 20.96 13.32
C PRO A 238 4.69 21.88 12.21
N ILE A 239 5.84 21.56 11.62
CA ILE A 239 6.54 22.45 10.68
C ILE A 239 6.62 21.78 9.32
N LYS A 240 6.26 22.55 8.28
CA LYS A 240 6.22 22.09 6.89
C LYS A 240 6.95 23.08 5.99
N TYR A 241 7.94 22.59 5.26
CA TYR A 241 8.69 23.32 4.25
C TYR A 241 8.29 22.83 2.86
N ARG A 242 7.97 23.76 1.95
CA ARG A 242 7.89 23.46 0.52
C ARG A 242 9.28 23.60 -0.09
N ILE A 243 9.75 22.55 -0.74
CA ILE A 243 11.01 22.58 -1.50
C ILE A 243 10.67 23.18 -2.88
N PRO A 244 11.21 24.36 -3.25
CA PRO A 244 10.87 25.02 -4.52
C PRO A 244 11.46 24.35 -5.76
N ASN A 245 12.21 23.25 -5.62
CA ASN A 245 12.79 22.52 -6.74
C ASN A 245 11.72 21.70 -7.47
N THR A 246 11.70 21.84 -8.80
CA THR A 246 11.05 20.85 -9.67
C THR A 246 12.08 19.77 -9.98
N ILE A 247 11.77 18.53 -9.64
CA ILE A 247 12.57 17.38 -10.05
C ILE A 247 12.10 17.02 -11.46
N PRO A 248 13.00 16.88 -12.45
CA PRO A 248 12.61 16.51 -13.80
C PRO A 248 11.95 15.13 -13.83
N SER A 249 11.39 14.75 -14.98
CA SER A 249 10.93 13.38 -15.12
C SER A 249 12.11 12.40 -15.00
N ILE A 250 11.87 11.28 -14.36
CA ILE A 250 12.89 10.29 -14.00
C ILE A 250 12.63 9.03 -14.85
N PRO A 251 13.44 8.72 -15.87
CA PRO A 251 13.30 7.49 -16.65
C PRO A 251 13.43 6.23 -15.79
N ALA A 252 12.93 5.09 -16.28
CA ALA A 252 13.08 3.80 -15.62
C ALA A 252 14.58 3.49 -15.37
N GLY A 253 14.91 3.14 -14.12
CA GLY A 253 16.27 2.86 -13.65
C GLY A 253 17.15 4.10 -13.40
N ALA A 254 16.63 5.31 -13.58
CA ALA A 254 17.39 6.55 -13.36
C ALA A 254 17.29 7.03 -11.90
N VAL A 255 18.23 7.90 -11.52
CA VAL A 255 18.32 8.49 -10.17
C VAL A 255 18.42 10.00 -10.30
N GLU A 256 17.56 10.71 -9.59
CA GLU A 256 17.64 12.17 -9.44
C GLU A 256 18.05 12.55 -8.02
N THR A 257 18.69 13.70 -7.86
CA THR A 257 19.16 14.17 -6.55
C THR A 257 18.71 15.58 -6.25
N PHE A 258 18.36 15.83 -4.98
CA PHE A 258 18.15 17.19 -4.49
C PHE A 258 18.63 17.32 -3.05
N PHE A 259 19.01 18.53 -2.69
CA PHE A 259 19.67 18.80 -1.41
C PHE A 259 18.92 19.88 -0.63
N VAL A 260 18.73 19.63 0.67
CA VAL A 260 18.14 20.60 1.62
C VAL A 260 19.19 20.93 2.67
N ALA A 261 19.59 22.19 2.76
CA ALA A 261 20.47 22.67 3.81
C ALA A 261 19.67 23.20 5.00
N PHE A 262 20.30 23.19 6.17
CA PHE A 262 19.77 23.82 7.36
C PHE A 262 20.82 24.75 7.95
N ASP A 263 20.43 25.98 8.26
CA ASP A 263 21.34 27.01 8.76
C ASP A 263 21.66 26.80 10.25
N LYS A 264 20.77 26.11 10.98
CA LYS A 264 20.88 25.81 12.41
C LYS A 264 20.38 24.39 12.68
N ALA A 265 21.29 23.43 12.82
CA ALA A 265 20.94 22.10 13.33
C ALA A 265 21.25 22.02 14.83
N THR A 266 20.30 21.54 15.64
CA THR A 266 20.56 21.28 17.07
C THR A 266 21.44 20.05 17.23
N GLU A 267 22.69 20.26 17.66
CA GLU A 267 23.67 19.19 17.84
C GLU A 267 23.18 18.11 18.82
N ASN A 268 23.51 16.84 18.53
CA ASN A 268 23.28 15.68 19.40
C ASN A 268 21.82 15.37 19.79
N LYS A 269 20.82 16.03 19.19
CA LYS A 269 19.42 15.67 19.35
C LYS A 269 18.95 14.83 18.16
N ILE A 270 18.16 13.79 18.45
CA ILE A 270 17.44 13.06 17.40
C ILE A 270 16.26 13.94 16.97
N GLN A 271 16.16 14.17 15.67
CA GLN A 271 15.10 14.97 15.07
C GLN A 271 14.28 14.10 14.12
N ASN A 272 12.97 14.32 14.10
CA ASN A 272 12.06 13.58 13.25
C ASN A 272 11.80 14.34 11.96
N TYR A 273 11.79 13.62 10.86
CA TYR A 273 11.48 14.16 9.54
C TYR A 273 10.51 13.25 8.80
N LYS A 274 9.72 13.87 7.93
CA LYS A 274 8.93 13.17 6.92
C LYS A 274 9.05 13.90 5.59
N LEU A 275 9.53 13.21 4.57
CA LEU A 275 9.54 13.72 3.20
C LEU A 275 8.25 13.27 2.50
N ARG A 276 7.51 14.23 1.93
CA ARG A 276 6.34 13.96 1.09
C ARG A 276 6.64 14.35 -0.35
N ILE A 277 6.46 13.41 -1.26
CA ILE A 277 6.62 13.61 -2.69
C ILE A 277 5.26 13.41 -3.35
N HIS A 278 4.79 14.41 -4.12
CA HIS A 278 3.58 14.27 -4.93
C HIS A 278 3.95 13.89 -6.37
N ILE A 279 3.39 12.80 -6.86
CA ILE A 279 3.57 12.33 -8.24
C ILE A 279 2.19 12.13 -8.85
N SER A 280 1.92 12.83 -9.95
CA SER A 280 0.60 12.83 -10.58
C SER A 280 -0.51 13.16 -9.56
N ASN A 281 -1.44 12.21 -9.32
CA ASN A 281 -2.56 12.38 -8.38
C ASN A 281 -2.32 11.69 -7.03
N ASN A 282 -1.11 11.18 -6.76
CA ASN A 282 -0.76 10.49 -5.53
C ASN A 282 0.32 11.25 -4.74
N TYR A 283 0.47 10.89 -3.47
CA TYR A 283 1.59 11.31 -2.64
C TYR A 283 2.20 10.10 -1.93
N TYR A 284 3.50 10.20 -1.65
CA TYR A 284 4.30 9.19 -0.98
C TYR A 284 5.00 9.86 0.20
N ASP A 285 4.90 9.23 1.37
CA ASP A 285 5.50 9.70 2.62
C ASP A 285 6.66 8.79 3.03
N PHE A 286 7.77 9.42 3.42
CA PHE A 286 9.01 8.76 3.82
C PHE A 286 9.48 9.36 5.14
N SER A 287 9.22 8.67 6.24
CA SER A 287 9.60 9.07 7.58
C SER A 287 11.01 8.59 7.93
N PHE A 288 11.83 9.48 8.49
CA PHE A 288 13.19 9.18 8.93
C PHE A 288 13.58 10.05 10.12
N GLN A 289 14.64 9.65 10.82
CA GLN A 289 15.23 10.39 11.91
C GLN A 289 16.66 10.79 11.57
N THR A 290 17.09 11.95 12.02
CA THR A 290 18.49 12.37 11.86
C THR A 290 19.13 12.65 13.21
N LYS A 291 20.44 12.39 13.27
CA LYS A 291 21.30 12.80 14.37
C LYS A 291 22.42 13.66 13.80
N TRP A 292 22.39 14.95 14.13
CA TRP A 292 23.38 15.90 13.63
C TRP A 292 24.68 15.79 14.42
N LYS A 293 25.79 15.57 13.70
CA LYS A 293 27.14 15.66 14.24
C LYS A 293 27.60 17.12 14.20
N ALA A 294 28.31 17.55 15.24
CA ALA A 294 28.94 18.87 15.24
C ALA A 294 29.87 18.99 14.02
N PRO A 295 29.90 20.15 13.33
CA PRO A 295 30.85 20.35 12.25
C PRO A 295 32.26 20.16 12.83
N CYS A 296 33.04 19.25 12.23
CA CYS A 296 34.45 19.12 12.56
C CYS A 296 35.08 20.50 12.36
N LYS A 297 35.50 21.14 13.46
CA LYS A 297 36.45 22.23 13.39
C LYS A 297 37.74 21.64 12.83
N GLU A 298 37.92 21.65 11.52
CA GLU A 298 39.23 21.43 10.94
C GLU A 298 40.15 22.49 11.57
N ARG A 299 41.09 22.01 12.37
CA ARG A 299 42.23 22.79 12.82
C ARG A 299 42.95 23.24 11.55
N ILE A 300 42.70 24.48 11.14
CA ILE A 300 43.65 25.22 10.33
C ILE A 300 44.84 25.47 11.26
N GLY A 301 45.87 24.63 11.11
CA GLY A 301 47.16 24.74 11.77
C GLY A 301 48.25 24.53 10.73
#